data_AF-A0AAD0EWL5-F1
#
_entry.id   AF-A0AAD0EWL5-F1
#
_cell.length_a   1.000
_cell.length_b   1.000
_cell.length_c   1.000
_cell.angle_alpha   90.00
_cell.angle_beta   90.00
_cell.angle_gamma   90.00
#
_symmetry.space_group_name_H-M   'P 1'
#
loop_
_entity.id
_entity.type
_entity.pdbx_description
1 polymer ?
#
loop_
_entity_poly.entity_id
_entity_poly.type
_entity_poly.pdbx_seq_one_letter_code
_entity_poly.pdbx_strand_id
1 'polypeptide(L)'
;MYRPSSSLPTRGPFLEQTSYLTDPDSVGSCPCHARAARCRAILSDMARQSRITLVHLSELADQALRVDWQGRAAEAYRAQVRAMDALCQDQRIQAGRILSLIDQESRP
;
A
#
# COMPACT_ATOMS: atom_id res chain seq x y z
N MET A 1 43.35 22.68 23.85
CA MET A 1 42.80 22.90 22.50
C MET A 1 42.77 21.57 21.77
N TYR A 2 41.59 20.97 21.57
CA TYR A 2 41.41 19.74 20.79
C TYR A 2 40.19 19.95 19.89
N ARG A 3 40.39 19.79 18.57
CA ARG A 3 39.38 19.99 17.52
C ARG A 3 38.75 18.62 17.19
N PRO A 4 37.42 18.49 17.12
CA PRO A 4 36.79 17.21 16.78
C PRO A 4 36.92 16.94 15.27
N SER A 5 37.48 15.79 14.89
CA SER A 5 37.35 15.25 13.53
C SER A 5 36.07 14.40 13.48
N SER A 6 34.97 15.01 13.05
CA SER A 6 33.76 14.31 12.66
C SER A 6 33.87 13.98 11.17
N SER A 7 34.11 12.71 10.85
CA SER A 7 34.03 12.19 9.49
C SER A 7 32.55 11.99 9.13
N LEU A 8 31.95 12.99 8.48
CA LEU A 8 30.70 12.82 7.76
C LEU A 8 30.91 11.79 6.62
N PRO A 9 29.97 10.87 6.38
CA PRO A 9 30.07 10.00 5.23
C PRO A 9 29.95 10.85 3.96
N THR A 10 30.92 10.68 3.07
CA THR A 10 31.03 11.31 1.76
C THR A 10 29.70 11.19 1.00
N ARG A 11 28.95 12.29 0.92
CA ARG A 11 27.90 12.45 -0.08
C ARG A 11 28.57 12.31 -1.44
N GLY A 12 28.29 11.20 -2.13
CA GLY A 12 28.59 11.07 -3.55
C GLY A 12 27.97 12.20 -4.37
N PRO A 13 28.38 12.37 -5.64
CA PRO A 13 28.08 13.56 -6.42
C PRO A 13 26.58 13.63 -6.73
N PHE A 14 25.85 14.37 -5.91
CA PHE A 14 24.45 14.76 -6.15
C PHE A 14 24.36 16.06 -6.98
N LEU A 15 25.48 16.50 -7.59
CA LEU A 15 25.61 17.77 -8.28
C LEU A 15 26.07 17.62 -9.74
N GLU A 16 25.56 16.62 -10.46
CA GLU A 16 25.35 16.77 -11.90
C GLU A 16 23.85 17.04 -12.13
N GLN A 17 23.45 18.21 -11.61
CA GLN A 17 22.11 18.77 -11.78
C GLN A 17 22.07 19.46 -13.14
N THR A 18 22.07 18.68 -14.23
CA THR A 18 21.75 19.21 -15.57
C THR A 18 20.30 19.65 -15.57
N SER A 19 20.14 20.96 -15.42
CA SER A 19 18.98 21.81 -15.73
C SER A 19 17.74 21.09 -16.28
N TYR A 20 16.87 20.62 -15.40
CA TYR A 20 15.51 20.20 -15.74
C TYR A 20 14.55 21.39 -15.89
N LEU A 21 15.07 22.63 -15.84
CA LEU A 21 14.28 23.87 -15.74
C LEU A 21 14.03 24.56 -17.09
N THR A 22 14.47 23.98 -18.21
CA THR A 22 14.46 24.68 -19.49
C THR A 22 13.60 24.06 -20.59
N ASP A 23 12.82 23.02 -20.31
CA ASP A 23 12.02 22.38 -21.35
C ASP A 23 10.59 22.06 -20.87
N PRO A 24 9.56 22.80 -21.34
CA PRO A 24 8.17 22.54 -21.01
C PRO A 24 7.66 21.19 -21.55
N ASP A 25 8.39 20.55 -22.49
CA ASP A 25 8.10 19.19 -22.97
C ASP A 25 8.71 18.09 -22.09
N SER A 26 9.62 18.44 -21.17
CA SER A 26 10.24 17.51 -20.22
C SER A 26 9.40 17.22 -18.96
N VAL A 27 8.20 17.83 -18.86
CA VAL A 27 7.28 17.69 -17.73
C VAL A 27 6.86 16.21 -17.51
N GLY A 28 6.96 15.36 -18.53
CA GLY A 28 6.75 13.91 -18.44
C GLY A 28 7.97 13.06 -18.07
N SER A 29 9.19 13.63 -18.03
CA SER A 29 10.46 12.87 -18.01
C SER A 29 11.43 13.24 -16.88
N CYS A 30 11.02 14.04 -15.89
CA CYS A 30 11.85 14.19 -14.68
C CYS A 30 11.99 12.82 -13.99
N PRO A 31 13.21 12.37 -13.64
CA PRO A 31 13.42 11.14 -12.86
C PRO A 31 12.59 11.09 -11.57
N CYS A 32 12.30 12.27 -11.00
CA CYS A 32 11.41 12.47 -9.86
C CYS A 32 9.96 12.04 -10.14
N HIS A 33 9.38 12.51 -11.25
CA HIS A 33 8.01 12.15 -11.66
C HIS A 33 7.92 10.69 -12.09
N ALA A 34 8.94 10.15 -12.76
CA ALA A 34 8.99 8.72 -13.10
C ALA A 34 9.03 7.83 -11.84
N ARG A 35 9.76 8.24 -10.80
CA ARG A 35 9.77 7.52 -9.52
C ARG A 35 8.43 7.63 -8.79
N ALA A 36 7.82 8.81 -8.78
CA ALA A 36 6.49 9.01 -8.19
C ALA A 36 5.43 8.15 -8.90
N ALA A 37 5.44 8.11 -10.24
CA ALA A 37 4.55 7.26 -11.03
C ALA A 37 4.75 5.75 -10.74
N ARG A 38 5.99 5.29 -10.56
CA ARG A 38 6.27 3.91 -10.14
C ARG A 38 5.75 3.60 -8.74
N CYS A 39 6.00 4.47 -7.77
CA CYS A 39 5.47 4.31 -6.41
C CYS A 39 3.95 4.24 -6.41
N ARG A 40 3.29 5.12 -7.19
CA ARG A 40 1.85 5.11 -7.40
C ARG A 40 1.37 3.76 -7.94
N ALA A 41 1.98 3.28 -9.02
CA ALA A 41 1.61 2.00 -9.63
C ALA A 41 1.71 0.84 -8.63
N ILE A 42 2.82 0.77 -7.88
CA ILE A 42 3.03 -0.27 -6.85
C ILE A 42 1.97 -0.18 -5.75
N LEU A 43 1.72 1.00 -5.21
CA LEU A 43 0.73 1.18 -4.13
C LEU A 43 -0.69 0.87 -4.59
N SER A 44 -1.05 1.28 -5.81
CA SER A 44 -2.36 0.96 -6.40
C SER A 44 -2.52 -0.55 -6.63
N ASP A 45 -1.47 -1.23 -7.11
CA ASP A 45 -1.49 -2.68 -7.30
C ASP A 45 -1.62 -3.42 -5.96
N MET A 46 -0.83 -3.05 -4.96
CA MET A 46 -0.90 -3.62 -3.61
C MET A 46 -2.30 -3.44 -2.99
N ALA A 47 -2.89 -2.25 -3.11
CA ALA A 47 -4.23 -1.98 -2.58
C ALA A 47 -5.31 -2.78 -3.34
N ARG A 48 -5.17 -2.93 -4.67
CA ARG A 48 -6.07 -3.76 -5.49
C ARG A 48 -5.98 -5.23 -5.12
N GLN A 49 -4.77 -5.78 -5.02
CA GLN A 49 -4.54 -7.17 -4.63
C GLN A 49 -5.07 -7.43 -3.23
N SER A 50 -4.82 -6.52 -2.28
CA SER A 50 -5.36 -6.63 -0.92
C SER A 50 -6.88 -6.72 -0.95
N ARG A 51 -7.55 -5.85 -1.70
CA ARG A 51 -9.01 -5.89 -1.84
C ARG A 51 -9.52 -7.21 -2.44
N ILE A 52 -8.85 -7.77 -3.44
CA ILE A 52 -9.21 -9.05 -4.04
C ILE A 52 -9.07 -10.18 -3.01
N THR A 53 -7.94 -10.24 -2.31
CA THR A 53 -7.69 -11.25 -1.28
C THR A 53 -8.72 -11.19 -0.16
N LEU A 54 -9.10 -9.98 0.27
CA LEU A 54 -10.11 -9.80 1.32
C LEU A 54 -11.51 -10.27 0.88
N VAL A 55 -11.87 -10.11 -0.40
CA VAL A 55 -13.11 -10.68 -0.95
C VAL A 55 -13.08 -12.20 -0.90
N HIS A 56 -12.00 -12.82 -1.37
CA HIS A 56 -11.85 -14.28 -1.30
C HIS A 56 -11.89 -14.81 0.14
N LEU A 57 -11.30 -14.09 1.10
CA LEU A 57 -11.34 -14.48 2.51
C LEU A 57 -12.77 -14.43 3.08
N SER A 58 -13.56 -13.41 2.74
CA SER A 58 -14.98 -13.36 3.12
C SER A 58 -15.79 -14.50 2.49
N GLU A 59 -15.54 -14.85 1.23
CA GLU A 59 -16.21 -15.98 0.58
C GLU A 59 -15.85 -17.32 1.25
N LEU A 60 -14.58 -17.51 1.64
CA LEU A 60 -14.15 -18.68 2.40
C LEU A 60 -14.76 -18.72 3.80
N ALA A 61 -14.90 -17.57 4.46
CA ALA A 61 -15.60 -17.45 5.74
C ALA A 61 -17.06 -17.89 5.64
N ASP A 62 -17.77 -17.45 4.60
CA ASP A 62 -19.14 -17.87 4.33
C ASP A 62 -19.25 -19.37 4.08
N GLN A 63 -18.32 -19.94 3.31
CA GLN A 63 -18.28 -21.39 3.05
C GLN A 63 -18.01 -22.18 4.34
N ALA A 64 -17.06 -21.73 5.16
CA ALA A 64 -16.73 -22.33 6.44
C ALA A 64 -17.92 -22.39 7.41
N LEU A 65 -18.79 -21.37 7.38
CA LEU A 65 -19.99 -21.32 8.23
C LEU A 65 -21.13 -22.23 7.77
N ARG A 66 -21.08 -22.78 6.54
CA ARG A 66 -22.10 -23.71 6.01
C ARG A 66 -21.92 -25.14 6.50
N VAL A 67 -20.76 -25.49 7.04
CA VAL A 67 -20.53 -26.82 7.61
C VAL A 67 -21.37 -26.94 8.88
N ASP A 68 -22.21 -27.98 8.97
CA ASP A 68 -23.08 -28.19 10.12
C ASP A 68 -22.38 -29.10 11.15
N TRP A 69 -21.77 -28.46 12.15
CA TRP A 69 -21.05 -29.10 13.25
C TRP A 69 -21.45 -28.45 14.58
N GLN A 70 -21.40 -29.22 15.66
CA GLN A 70 -21.98 -28.81 16.95
C GLN A 70 -20.96 -28.87 18.09
N GLY A 71 -21.33 -28.27 19.22
CA GLY A 71 -20.54 -28.21 20.44
C GLY A 71 -19.67 -26.95 20.55
N ARG A 72 -18.97 -26.84 21.69
CA ARG A 72 -18.20 -25.63 22.06
C ARG A 72 -17.11 -25.26 21.06
N ALA A 73 -16.48 -26.25 20.43
CA ALA A 73 -15.49 -26.01 19.38
C ALA A 73 -16.11 -25.35 18.14
N ALA A 74 -17.33 -25.76 17.79
CA ALA A 74 -18.08 -25.18 16.69
C ALA A 74 -18.45 -23.73 16.95
N GLU A 75 -18.90 -23.42 18.16
CA GLU A 75 -19.23 -22.06 18.58
C GLU A 75 -18.00 -21.15 18.55
N ALA A 76 -16.88 -21.60 19.12
CA ALA A 76 -15.63 -20.84 19.14
C ALA A 76 -15.13 -20.53 17.72
N TYR A 77 -15.16 -21.52 16.83
CA TYR A 77 -14.78 -21.31 15.44
C TYR A 77 -15.71 -20.34 14.72
N ARG A 78 -17.05 -20.48 14.85
CA ARG A 78 -17.99 -19.55 14.22
C ARG A 78 -17.76 -18.12 14.68
N ALA A 79 -17.48 -17.92 15.97
CA ALA A 79 -17.14 -16.61 16.51
C ALA A 79 -15.85 -16.07 15.87
N GLN A 80 -14.81 -16.90 15.76
CA GLN A 80 -13.54 -16.52 15.13
C GLN A 80 -13.70 -16.19 13.65
N VAL A 81 -14.46 -16.98 12.89
CA VAL A 81 -14.72 -16.73 11.46
C VAL A 81 -15.49 -15.42 11.27
N ARG A 82 -16.50 -15.14 12.09
CA ARG A 82 -17.22 -13.85 12.04
C ARG A 82 -16.32 -12.67 12.40
N ALA A 83 -15.45 -12.82 13.38
CA ALA A 83 -14.48 -11.77 13.75
C ALA A 83 -13.47 -11.50 12.61
N MET A 84 -13.00 -12.57 11.94
CA MET A 84 -12.14 -12.46 10.77
C MET A 84 -12.85 -11.76 9.60
N ASP A 85 -14.11 -12.13 9.32
CA ASP A 85 -14.87 -11.49 8.25
C ASP A 85 -15.09 -9.99 8.52
N ALA A 86 -15.43 -9.61 9.75
CA ALA A 86 -15.54 -8.20 10.14
C ALA A 86 -14.23 -7.42 9.92
N LEU A 87 -13.08 -8.02 10.28
CA LEU A 87 -11.76 -7.44 10.00
C LEU A 87 -11.52 -7.29 8.49
N CYS A 88 -11.89 -8.31 7.70
CA CYS A 88 -11.72 -8.27 6.26
C CYS A 88 -12.54 -7.15 5.61
N GLN A 89 -13.78 -6.95 6.08
CA GLN A 89 -14.64 -5.86 5.63
C GLN A 89 -14.05 -4.49 5.95
N ASP A 90 -13.53 -4.27 7.16
CA ASP A 90 -12.87 -3.01 7.52
C ASP A 90 -11.63 -2.75 6.65
N GLN A 91 -10.74 -3.74 6.53
CA GLN A 91 -9.54 -3.62 5.69
C GLN A 91 -9.87 -3.34 4.22
N ARG A 92 -10.98 -3.88 3.71
CA ARG A 92 -11.44 -3.61 2.36
C ARG A 92 -11.89 -2.16 2.20
N ILE A 93 -12.54 -1.58 3.20
CA ILE A 93 -12.89 -0.15 3.21
C ILE A 93 -11.60 0.70 3.22
N GLN A 94 -10.62 0.34 4.05
CA GLN A 94 -9.33 1.06 4.09
C GLN A 94 -8.58 0.98 2.76
N ALA A 95 -8.51 -0.19 2.12
CA ALA A 95 -7.91 -0.35 0.80
C ALA A 95 -8.61 0.52 -0.26
N GLY A 96 -9.94 0.64 -0.19
CA GLY A 96 -10.71 1.55 -1.03
C GLY A 96 -10.36 3.02 -0.80
N ARG A 97 -10.22 3.45 0.47
CA ARG A 97 -9.80 4.81 0.82
C ARG A 97 -8.40 5.13 0.33
N ILE A 98 -7.47 4.17 0.44
CA ILE A 98 -6.09 4.31 -0.05
C ILE A 98 -6.08 4.54 -1.57
N LEU A 99 -6.86 3.75 -2.32
CA LEU A 99 -6.96 3.93 -3.78
C LEU A 99 -7.51 5.32 -4.13
N SER A 100 -8.58 5.76 -3.45
CA SER A 100 -9.14 7.10 -3.65
C SER A 100 -8.15 8.21 -3.34
N LEU A 101 -7.35 8.07 -2.27
CA LEU A 101 -6.31 9.03 -1.91
C LEU A 101 -5.21 9.07 -2.96
N ILE A 102 -4.75 7.90 -3.43
CA ILE A 102 -3.78 7.82 -4.51
C ILE A 102 -4.32 8.56 -5.74
N ASP A 103 -5.57 8.32 -6.15
CA ASP A 103 -6.18 8.98 -7.30
C ASP A 103 -6.32 10.51 -7.13
N GLN A 104 -6.60 10.99 -5.91
CA GLN A 104 -6.70 12.43 -5.61
C GLN A 104 -5.34 13.13 -5.71
N GLU A 105 -4.30 12.57 -5.09
CA GLU A 105 -2.92 13.05 -5.15
C GLU A 105 -2.29 12.85 -6.54
N SER A 106 -3.03 12.22 -7.46
CA SER A 106 -2.62 11.97 -8.84
C SER A 106 -3.11 12.99 -9.85
N ARG A 107 -4.02 13.87 -9.46
CA ARG A 107 -4.56 14.90 -10.35
C ARG A 107 -3.53 16.05 -10.45
N PRO A 108 -3.26 16.55 -11.68
CA PRO A 108 -2.35 17.67 -11.89
C PRO A 108 -2.89 18.97 -11.29
#